data_AF-A0A7V9E7C9-F1
#
_entry.id   AF-A0A7V9E7C9-F1
#
_cell.length_a   1.000
_cell.length_b   1.000
_cell.length_c   1.000
_cell.angle_alpha   90.00
_cell.angle_beta   90.00
_cell.angle_gamma   90.00
#
_symmetry.space_group_name_H-M   'P 1'
#
loop_
_entity.id
_entity.type
_entity.pdbx_description
1 polymer ?
#
loop_
_entity_poly.entity_id
_entity_poly.type
_entity_poly.pdbx_seq_one_letter_code
_entity_poly.pdbx_strand_id
1 'polypeptide(L)'
;ELAGAILATAQPESPDDSVATVAGTIGVALDLLDEILSGQRSDAPAGIGARTRLPKGHWVGERAARDILDLARRGRAFAALGSLITRQGSPAVQSGAALALASVMQAWADLTGTPVDQVTPSAFSHG
;
A
#
# COMPACT_ATOMS: atom_id res chain seq x y z
N GLU A 1 -12.79 5.70 -5.22
CA GLU A 1 -12.98 4.37 -5.85
C GLU A 1 -11.67 3.76 -6.39
N LEU A 2 -10.48 4.15 -5.90
CA LEU A 2 -9.20 3.56 -6.36
C LEU A 2 -8.87 2.25 -5.63
N ALA A 3 -9.16 2.19 -4.32
CA ALA A 3 -8.99 1.00 -3.50
C ALA A 3 -9.88 -0.17 -3.99
N GLY A 4 -11.09 0.12 -4.46
CA GLY A 4 -11.98 -0.88 -5.06
C GLY A 4 -11.46 -1.44 -6.38
N ALA A 5 -10.87 -0.60 -7.24
CA ALA A 5 -10.27 -1.03 -8.49
C ALA A 5 -9.01 -1.89 -8.27
N ILE A 6 -8.17 -1.56 -7.28
CA ILE A 6 -6.99 -2.36 -6.90
C ILE A 6 -7.40 -3.70 -6.28
N LEU A 7 -8.48 -3.74 -5.50
CA LEU A 7 -9.01 -4.99 -4.94
C LEU A 7 -9.71 -5.85 -6.00
N ALA A 8 -10.31 -5.25 -7.02
CA ALA A 8 -10.99 -5.96 -8.11
C ALA A 8 -10.03 -6.67 -9.07
N THR A 9 -8.75 -6.27 -9.13
CA THR A 9 -7.74 -6.93 -9.97
C THR A 9 -7.02 -8.10 -9.29
N ALA A 10 -7.20 -8.31 -7.98
CA ALA A 10 -6.52 -9.35 -7.22
C ALA A 10 -7.41 -10.61 -7.09
N GLN A 11 -6.94 -11.76 -7.59
CA GLN A 11 -7.59 -13.05 -7.39
C GLN A 11 -7.05 -13.80 -6.16
N PRO A 12 -7.90 -14.48 -5.38
CA PRO A 12 -7.53 -15.10 -4.10
C PRO A 12 -6.45 -16.19 -4.22
N GLU A 13 -6.40 -16.92 -5.33
CA GLU A 13 -5.35 -17.92 -5.60
C GLU A 13 -5.23 -18.09 -7.12
N SER A 14 -4.01 -18.01 -7.68
CA SER A 14 -3.76 -18.36 -9.08
C SER A 14 -3.28 -19.81 -9.09
N PRO A 15 -4.03 -20.75 -9.69
CA PRO A 15 -3.61 -22.15 -9.76
C PRO A 15 -2.42 -22.38 -10.70
N ASP A 16 -1.95 -21.35 -11.41
CA ASP A 16 -0.99 -21.47 -12.52
C ASP A 16 0.11 -20.36 -12.48
N ASP A 17 0.28 -19.66 -11.35
CA ASP A 17 1.20 -18.53 -11.13
C ASP A 17 1.13 -17.37 -12.17
N SER A 18 0.10 -17.38 -13.01
CA SER A 18 -0.08 -16.45 -14.13
C SER A 18 -0.79 -15.15 -13.75
N VAL A 19 -1.29 -15.04 -12.53
CA VAL A 19 -1.97 -13.86 -11.98
C VAL A 19 -1.43 -13.58 -10.58
N ALA A 20 -1.13 -12.31 -10.26
CA ALA A 20 -0.67 -11.92 -8.93
C ALA A 20 -1.69 -12.36 -7.86
N THR A 21 -1.27 -13.28 -6.99
CA THR A 21 -2.10 -13.75 -5.87
C THR A 21 -2.35 -12.59 -4.90
N VAL A 22 -3.51 -12.58 -4.21
CA VAL A 22 -3.81 -11.55 -3.19
C VAL A 22 -2.70 -11.43 -2.14
N ALA A 23 -2.07 -12.53 -1.75
CA ALA A 23 -0.91 -12.49 -0.83
C ALA A 23 0.33 -11.86 -1.48
N GLY A 24 0.61 -12.17 -2.75
CA GLY A 24 1.68 -11.54 -3.53
C GLY A 24 1.45 -10.04 -3.75
N THR A 25 0.22 -9.61 -4.02
CA THR A 25 -0.11 -8.18 -4.19
C THR A 25 0.01 -7.39 -2.90
N ILE A 26 -0.35 -7.98 -1.75
CA ILE A 26 -0.10 -7.35 -0.44
C ILE A 26 1.40 -7.25 -0.18
N GLY A 27 2.15 -8.33 -0.42
CA GLY A 27 3.60 -8.35 -0.21
C GLY A 27 4.28 -7.23 -0.99
N VAL A 28 4.02 -7.15 -2.30
CA VAL A 28 4.54 -6.09 -3.17
C VAL A 28 4.07 -4.70 -2.70
N ALA A 29 2.81 -4.55 -2.28
CA ALA A 29 2.32 -3.27 -1.78
C ALA A 29 3.02 -2.83 -0.48
N LEU A 30 3.31 -3.76 0.44
CA LEU A 30 4.00 -3.44 1.69
C LEU A 30 5.47 -3.12 1.48
N ASP A 31 6.12 -3.84 0.58
CA ASP A 31 7.52 -3.59 0.20
C ASP A 31 7.66 -2.22 -0.48
N LEU A 32 6.77 -1.91 -1.42
CA LEU A 32 6.69 -0.58 -2.04
C LEU A 32 6.43 0.53 -1.02
N LEU A 33 5.55 0.28 -0.04
CA LEU A 33 5.30 1.22 1.05
C LEU A 33 6.54 1.42 1.92
N ASP A 34 7.28 0.35 2.22
CA ASP A 34 8.55 0.41 2.95
C ASP A 34 9.56 1.29 2.20
N GLU A 35 9.76 1.08 0.90
CA GLU A 35 10.69 1.87 0.09
C GLU A 35 10.32 3.36 0.03
N ILE A 36 9.04 3.65 -0.22
CA ILE A 36 8.54 5.03 -0.34
C ILE A 36 8.66 5.77 1.01
N LEU A 37 8.18 5.16 2.08
CA LEU A 37 7.99 5.86 3.36
C LEU A 37 9.25 5.88 4.23
N SER A 38 10.19 4.95 4.00
CA SER A 38 11.52 5.01 4.61
C SER A 38 12.49 5.95 3.87
N GLY A 39 12.12 6.44 2.68
CA GLY A 39 12.94 7.32 1.86
C GLY A 39 14.02 6.60 1.04
N GLN A 40 13.94 5.28 0.89
CA GLN A 40 14.82 4.52 0.00
C GLN A 40 14.49 4.75 -1.48
N ARG A 41 13.26 5.18 -1.76
CA ARG A 41 12.80 5.46 -3.12
C ARG A 41 13.16 6.88 -3.58
N SER A 42 14.05 6.97 -4.57
CA SER A 42 14.63 8.24 -5.03
C SER A 42 13.68 9.16 -5.82
N ASP A 43 12.67 8.61 -6.49
CA ASP A 43 11.62 9.34 -7.21
C ASP A 43 10.46 9.78 -6.30
N ALA A 44 10.42 9.31 -5.05
CA ALA A 44 9.38 9.70 -4.10
C ALA A 44 9.58 11.15 -3.63
N PRO A 45 8.51 11.98 -3.62
CA PRO A 45 8.63 13.38 -3.23
C PRO A 45 9.01 13.53 -1.76
N ALA A 46 9.89 14.50 -1.48
CA ALA A 46 10.35 14.76 -0.12
C ALA A 46 9.19 15.05 0.83
N GLY A 47 9.20 14.42 2.01
CA GLY A 47 8.16 14.61 3.03
C GLY A 47 6.85 13.87 2.77
N ILE A 48 6.79 12.97 1.77
CA ILE A 48 5.61 12.16 1.47
C ILE A 48 5.02 11.48 2.71
N GLY A 49 5.85 10.86 3.56
CA GLY A 49 5.37 10.18 4.77
C GLY A 49 4.71 11.08 5.81
N ALA A 50 5.08 12.37 5.86
CA ALA A 50 4.45 13.37 6.71
C ALA A 50 3.12 13.90 6.11
N ARG A 51 2.97 13.83 4.79
CA ARG A 51 1.77 14.25 4.05
C ARG A 51 0.75 13.13 3.86
N THR A 52 1.18 11.87 3.90
CA THR A 52 0.27 10.72 3.89
C THR A 52 -0.68 10.79 5.08
N ARG A 53 -1.98 10.79 4.76
CA ARG A 53 -3.08 10.72 5.72
C ARG A 53 -4.09 9.72 5.19
N LEU A 54 -4.59 8.86 6.07
CA LEU A 54 -5.70 7.99 5.72
C LEU A 54 -6.94 8.85 5.40
N PRO A 55 -7.77 8.43 4.43
CA PRO A 55 -9.03 9.11 4.15
C PRO A 55 -9.91 9.14 5.40
N LYS A 56 -10.55 10.28 5.66
CA LYS A 56 -11.51 10.42 6.77
C LYS A 56 -12.68 9.46 6.55
N GLY A 57 -13.06 8.70 7.57
CA GLY A 57 -14.17 7.73 7.53
C GLY A 57 -13.89 6.50 8.38
N HIS A 58 -14.89 5.62 8.52
CA HIS A 58 -14.75 4.31 9.17
C HIS A 58 -14.56 3.24 8.10
N TRP A 59 -13.31 2.90 7.79
CA TRP A 59 -13.00 1.95 6.73
C TRP A 59 -12.69 0.56 7.31
N VAL A 60 -13.11 -0.48 6.60
CA VAL A 60 -12.66 -1.85 6.89
C VAL A 60 -11.14 -1.90 6.71
N GLY A 61 -10.42 -2.39 7.73
CA GLY A 61 -8.96 -2.42 7.72
C GLY A 61 -8.28 -1.09 8.07
N GLU A 62 -9.01 -0.05 8.51
CA GLU A 62 -8.41 1.25 8.89
C GLU A 62 -7.35 1.12 9.99
N ARG A 63 -7.58 0.25 10.98
CA ARG A 63 -6.59 -0.05 12.02
C ARG A 63 -5.34 -0.70 11.43
N ALA A 64 -5.52 -1.67 10.54
CA ALA A 64 -4.42 -2.31 9.84
C ALA A 64 -3.66 -1.30 8.97
N ALA A 65 -4.34 -0.39 8.28
CA ALA A 65 -3.73 0.67 7.49
C ALA A 65 -2.85 1.60 8.34
N ARG A 66 -3.31 1.98 9.54
CA ARG A 66 -2.50 2.79 10.47
C ARG A 66 -1.23 2.06 10.91
N ASP A 67 -1.36 0.80 11.32
CA ASP A 67 -0.24 -0.01 11.76
C ASP A 67 0.77 -0.24 10.62
N ILE A 68 0.27 -0.50 9.41
CA ILE A 68 1.08 -0.63 8.18
C ILE A 68 1.83 0.66 7.90
N LEU A 69 1.18 1.83 7.92
CA LEU A 69 1.87 3.11 7.68
C LEU A 69 2.94 3.42 8.74
N ASP A 70 2.69 3.09 10.00
CA ASP A 70 3.67 3.26 11.08
C ASP A 70 4.88 2.33 10.92
N LEU A 71 4.66 1.08 10.50
CA LEU A 71 5.72 0.14 10.17
C LEU A 71 6.48 0.56 8.90
N ALA A 72 5.78 1.06 7.88
CA ALA A 72 6.34 1.43 6.59
C ALA A 72 7.29 2.62 6.66
N ARG A 73 6.98 3.61 7.50
CA ARG A 73 7.90 4.72 7.82
C ARG A 73 9.24 4.26 8.41
N ARG A 74 9.31 3.02 8.90
CA ARG A 74 10.53 2.41 9.45
C ARG A 74 11.13 1.36 8.51
N GLY A 75 10.54 1.12 7.33
CA GLY A 75 10.93 0.06 6.40
C GLY A 75 10.71 -1.35 6.96
N ARG A 76 9.58 -1.58 7.64
CA ARG A 76 9.31 -2.84 8.37
C ARG A 76 7.93 -3.43 8.11
N ALA A 77 7.11 -2.85 7.24
CA ALA A 77 5.75 -3.31 7.00
C ALA A 77 5.73 -4.70 6.35
N PHE A 78 6.58 -4.94 5.35
CA PHE A 78 6.69 -6.25 4.69
C PHE A 78 7.16 -7.33 5.67
N ALA A 79 8.24 -7.05 6.42
CA ALA A 79 8.77 -7.96 7.43
C ALA A 79 7.76 -8.27 8.55
N ALA A 80 6.80 -7.39 8.81
CA ALA A 80 5.77 -7.56 9.82
C ALA A 80 4.46 -8.21 9.31
N LEU A 81 4.36 -8.55 8.02
CA LEU A 81 3.12 -9.06 7.40
C LEU A 81 2.54 -10.25 8.16
N GLY A 82 3.36 -11.24 8.53
CA GLY A 82 2.90 -12.40 9.32
C GLY A 82 2.29 -11.99 10.66
N SER A 83 2.92 -11.07 11.40
CA SER A 83 2.42 -10.57 12.67
C SER A 83 1.12 -9.77 12.52
N LEU A 84 1.02 -8.97 11.46
CA LEU A 84 -0.20 -8.21 11.13
C LEU A 84 -1.37 -9.15 10.85
N ILE A 85 -1.14 -10.22 10.07
CA ILE A 85 -2.16 -11.24 9.78
C ILE A 85 -2.58 -11.96 11.05
N THR A 86 -1.63 -12.41 11.88
CA THR A 86 -1.95 -13.09 13.15
C THR A 86 -2.78 -12.20 14.09
N ARG A 87 -2.52 -10.90 14.14
CA ARG A 87 -3.19 -9.98 15.08
C ARG A 87 -4.54 -9.46 14.57
N GLN A 88 -4.71 -9.25 13.27
CA GLN A 88 -5.88 -8.55 12.70
C GLN A 88 -6.70 -9.39 11.74
N GLY A 89 -6.17 -10.53 11.30
CA GLY A 89 -6.74 -11.37 10.26
C GLY A 89 -6.39 -10.88 8.85
N SER A 90 -6.20 -11.81 7.92
CA SER A 90 -5.84 -11.53 6.52
C SER A 90 -6.76 -10.53 5.82
N PRO A 91 -8.11 -10.57 5.96
CA PRO A 91 -8.99 -9.62 5.28
C PRO A 91 -8.77 -8.17 5.75
N ALA A 92 -8.55 -7.95 7.04
CA ALA A 92 -8.30 -6.61 7.56
C ALA A 92 -6.96 -6.06 7.07
N VAL A 93 -5.93 -6.91 6.96
CA VAL A 93 -4.61 -6.55 6.44
C VAL A 93 -4.67 -6.23 4.95
N GLN A 94 -5.43 -6.99 4.17
CA GLN A 94 -5.68 -6.71 2.74
C GLN A 94 -6.29 -5.33 2.53
N SER A 95 -7.43 -5.07 3.19
CA SER A 95 -8.08 -3.76 3.10
C SER A 95 -7.18 -2.65 3.65
N GLY A 96 -6.42 -2.92 4.71
CA GLY A 96 -5.48 -1.98 5.31
C GLY A 96 -4.34 -1.59 4.38
N ALA A 97 -3.74 -2.58 3.69
CA ALA A 97 -2.67 -2.35 2.72
C ALA A 97 -3.17 -1.53 1.52
N ALA A 98 -4.36 -1.86 0.99
CA ALA A 98 -4.98 -1.10 -0.09
C ALA A 98 -5.27 0.36 0.32
N LEU A 99 -5.78 0.59 1.53
CA LEU A 99 -6.01 1.94 2.07
C LEU A 99 -4.71 2.72 2.27
N ALA A 100 -3.67 2.07 2.82
CA ALA A 100 -2.37 2.69 3.03
C ALA A 100 -1.74 3.11 1.70
N LEU A 101 -1.71 2.19 0.72
CA LEU A 101 -1.20 2.45 -0.63
C LEU A 101 -1.95 3.59 -1.31
N ALA A 102 -3.29 3.55 -1.33
CA ALA A 102 -4.10 4.62 -1.92
C ALA A 102 -3.82 5.99 -1.26
N SER A 103 -3.59 6.01 0.05
CA SER A 103 -3.27 7.24 0.80
C SER A 103 -1.88 7.78 0.45
N VAL A 104 -0.90 6.90 0.21
CA VAL A 104 0.44 7.29 -0.23
C VAL A 104 0.41 7.81 -1.66
N MET A 105 -0.27 7.13 -2.58
CA MET A 105 -0.38 7.57 -3.97
C MET A 105 -1.13 8.90 -4.09
N GLN A 106 -2.18 9.12 -3.29
CA GLN A 106 -2.85 10.42 -3.24
C GLN A 106 -1.91 11.52 -2.71
N ALA A 107 -1.17 11.26 -1.64
CA ALA A 107 -0.22 12.25 -1.11
C ALA A 107 0.91 12.56 -2.10
N TRP A 108 1.36 11.56 -2.86
CA TRP A 108 2.33 11.75 -3.94
C TRP A 108 1.75 12.64 -5.03
N ALA A 109 0.57 12.30 -5.54
CA ALA A 109 -0.15 13.08 -6.54
C ALA A 109 -0.33 14.54 -6.12
N ASP A 110 -0.75 14.78 -4.88
CA ASP A 110 -0.92 16.12 -4.31
C ASP A 110 0.41 16.89 -4.22
N LEU A 111 1.53 16.19 -3.95
CA LEU A 111 2.86 16.80 -3.86
C LEU A 111 3.48 17.12 -5.22
N THR A 112 3.20 16.31 -6.24
CA THR A 112 3.77 16.51 -7.59
C THR A 112 2.83 17.24 -8.54
N GLY A 113 1.57 17.47 -8.15
CA GLY A 113 0.54 18.03 -9.02
C GLY A 113 0.17 17.07 -10.17
N THR A 114 0.48 15.79 -10.04
CA THR A 114 0.25 14.75 -11.05
C THR A 114 -0.96 13.91 -10.66
N PRO A 115 -1.88 13.57 -11.57
CA PRO A 115 -3.02 12.74 -11.19
C PRO A 115 -2.61 11.29 -10.87
N VAL A 116 -3.36 10.64 -9.98
CA VAL A 116 -3.01 9.34 -9.34
C VAL A 116 -2.86 8.20 -10.35
N ASP A 117 -3.58 8.27 -11.48
CA ASP A 117 -3.52 7.32 -12.59
C ASP A 117 -2.16 7.34 -13.33
N GLN A 118 -1.42 8.44 -13.24
CA GLN A 118 -0.07 8.55 -13.80
C GLN A 118 1.02 8.23 -12.77
N VAL A 119 0.77 8.47 -11.48
CA VAL A 119 1.71 8.17 -10.38
C VAL A 119 1.79 6.68 -10.06
N THR A 120 0.64 5.98 -10.12
CA THR A 120 0.59 4.56 -9.73
C THR A 120 1.45 3.68 -10.65
N PRO A 121 1.39 3.80 -11.99
CA PRO A 121 2.27 3.04 -12.87
C PRO A 121 3.76 3.37 -12.69
N SER A 122 4.13 4.63 -12.42
CA SER A 122 5.54 4.97 -12.16
C SER A 122 6.03 4.39 -10.84
N ALA A 123 5.14 4.29 -9.84
CA ALA A 123 5.43 3.60 -8.59
C ALA A 123 5.74 2.11 -8.80
N PHE A 124 5.04 1.44 -9.71
CA PHE A 124 5.20 -0.01 -9.96
C PHE A 124 6.17 -0.37 -11.09
N SER A 125 6.67 0.58 -11.90
CA SER A 125 7.47 0.30 -13.11
C SER A 125 8.97 0.09 -12.90
N HIS A 126 9.45 0.05 -11.66
CA HIS A 126 10.86 -0.23 -11.32
C HIS A 126 10.97 -1.45 -10.39
N GLY A 127 10.54 -2.60 -10.90
CA GLY A 127 10.85 -3.94 -10.38
C GLY A 127 11.51 -4.76 -11.47
#